data_AF-D3GUN0-F1
#
_entry.id   AF-D3GUN0-F1
#
_cell.length_a   1.000
_cell.length_b   1.000
_cell.length_c   1.000
_cell.angle_alpha   90.00
_cell.angle_beta   90.00
_cell.angle_gamma   90.00
#
_symmetry.space_group_name_H-M   'P 1'
#
loop_
_entity.id
_entity.type
_entity.pdbx_description
1 polymer ?
#
loop_
_entity_poly.entity_id
_entity_poly.type
_entity_poly.pdbx_seq_one_letter_code
_entity_poly.pdbx_strand_id
1 'polypeptide(L)'
;MVIGPFINASAVLLGGVLGALLSQRLPERIRVSMTSIFGLASLGIGILLVVKCANLPAMVLATLLGALIGEICLLEKGVNTAVTKAQNLFRHSRKKPAHESFIQNYVAIIVLFCASGTGIFGAMNEGMTGDPSILIAKSFLDFFTAMIFACSLGIAVSVISIPLLIIQLTLAWAAALILPLTTPSMMADFSAVGGLLLLATGLRICGIKMFPVVNMLPALLLAMPLSAAWTAWFA
;
A
#
# COMPACT_ATOMS: atom_id res chain seq x y z
N MET A 1 19.58 -2.94 -6.33
CA MET A 1 19.45 -3.81 -5.13
C MET A 1 18.14 -3.46 -4.46
N VAL A 2 17.36 -4.45 -4.02
CA VAL A 2 16.05 -4.21 -3.38
C VAL A 2 16.29 -3.87 -1.90
N ILE A 3 16.15 -2.61 -1.54
CA ILE A 3 16.39 -2.06 -0.19
C ILE A 3 15.12 -1.47 0.43
N GLY A 4 14.17 -0.98 -0.37
CA GLY A 4 12.95 -0.34 0.11
C GLY A 4 12.10 -1.20 1.04
N PRO A 5 11.87 -2.51 0.77
CA PRO A 5 11.15 -3.38 1.69
C PRO A 5 11.79 -3.46 3.08
N PHE A 6 13.12 -3.49 3.14
CA PHE A 6 13.87 -3.52 4.40
C PHE A 6 13.75 -2.18 5.15
N ILE A 7 13.88 -1.06 4.43
CA ILE A 7 13.70 0.27 5.03
C ILE A 7 12.28 0.39 5.59
N ASN A 8 11.26 -0.02 4.85
CA ASN A 8 9.87 0.07 5.28
C ASN A 8 9.57 -0.84 6.46
N ALA A 9 10.04 -2.09 6.42
CA ALA A 9 9.91 -3.01 7.56
C ALA A 9 10.63 -2.48 8.81
N SER A 10 11.82 -1.90 8.65
CA SER A 10 12.56 -1.29 9.76
C SER A 10 11.82 -0.08 10.35
N ALA A 11 11.19 0.74 9.51
CA ALA A 11 10.36 1.85 9.92
C ALA A 11 9.16 1.38 10.77
N VAL A 12 8.46 0.32 10.35
CA VAL A 12 7.37 -0.27 11.15
C VAL A 12 7.87 -0.85 12.46
N LEU A 13 9.00 -1.56 12.42
CA LEU A 13 9.61 -2.15 13.61
C LEU A 13 9.97 -1.08 14.65
N LEU A 14 10.74 -0.07 14.23
CA LEU A 14 11.21 1.03 15.08
C LEU A 14 10.07 1.93 15.53
N GLY A 15 9.15 2.27 14.62
CA GLY A 15 7.94 3.02 14.95
C GLY A 15 7.13 2.32 16.02
N GLY A 16 6.91 1.00 15.87
CA GLY A 16 6.22 0.18 16.86
C GLY A 16 6.93 0.13 18.22
N VAL A 17 8.26 0.00 18.25
CA VAL A 17 9.04 0.00 19.50
C VAL A 17 8.93 1.35 20.19
N LEU A 18 9.19 2.44 19.46
CA LEU A 18 9.15 3.79 20.00
C LEU A 18 7.74 4.16 20.49
N GLY A 19 6.70 3.82 19.73
CA GLY A 19 5.32 4.09 20.12
C GLY A 19 4.90 3.33 21.38
N ALA A 20 5.33 2.08 21.53
CA ALA A 20 5.09 1.31 22.74
C ALA A 20 5.77 1.95 23.97
N LEU A 21 6.98 2.51 23.80
CA LEU A 21 7.69 3.22 24.87
C LEU A 21 7.09 4.60 25.18
N LEU A 22 6.55 5.28 24.16
CA LEU A 22 6.00 6.63 24.25
C LEU A 22 4.52 6.67 24.66
N SER A 23 3.92 5.53 25.02
CA SER A 23 2.48 5.18 25.12
C SER A 23 1.46 6.25 25.57
N GLN A 24 1.85 7.39 26.13
CA GLN A 24 0.95 8.52 26.46
C GLN A 24 1.42 9.94 26.06
N ARG A 25 2.46 10.11 25.23
CA ARG A 25 3.10 11.44 25.01
C ARG A 25 2.87 12.08 23.64
N LEU A 26 2.14 11.44 22.73
CA LEU A 26 1.97 11.96 21.36
C LEU A 26 0.71 12.82 21.24
N PRO A 27 0.82 14.14 20.99
CA PRO A 27 -0.34 15.00 20.82
C PRO A 27 -1.10 14.69 19.53
N GLU A 28 -2.44 14.66 19.60
CA GLU A 28 -3.31 14.38 18.45
C GLU A 28 -3.08 15.36 17.29
N ARG A 29 -2.70 16.61 17.59
CA ARG A 29 -2.34 17.63 16.59
C ARG A 29 -1.20 17.19 15.66
N ILE A 30 -0.19 16.50 16.20
CA ILE A 30 0.95 16.02 15.41
C ILE A 30 0.49 14.87 14.51
N ARG A 31 -0.32 13.95 15.05
CA ARG A 31 -0.89 12.82 14.30
C ARG A 31 -1.68 13.30 13.08
N VAL A 32 -2.59 14.26 13.26
CA VAL A 32 -3.40 14.80 12.17
C VAL A 32 -2.54 15.56 11.16
N SER A 33 -1.68 16.49 11.63
CA SER A 33 -0.86 17.32 10.74
C SER A 33 0.11 16.51 9.89
N MET A 34 0.74 15.48 10.45
CA MET A 34 1.67 14.63 9.70
C MET A 34 0.93 13.81 8.66
N THR A 35 -0.25 13.26 8.99
CA THR A 35 -1.07 12.48 8.06
C THR A 35 -1.42 13.28 6.80
N SER A 36 -1.75 14.57 6.92
CA SER A 36 -2.01 15.42 5.75
C SER A 36 -0.76 15.67 4.89
N ILE A 37 0.41 15.93 5.51
CA ILE A 37 1.67 16.14 4.78
C ILE A 37 2.07 14.88 4.00
N PHE A 38 1.82 13.72 4.58
CA PHE A 38 2.03 12.42 3.98
C PHE A 38 1.12 12.15 2.78
N GLY A 39 -0.17 12.47 2.91
CA GLY A 39 -1.08 12.44 1.78
C GLY A 39 -0.61 13.36 0.65
N LEU A 40 -0.13 14.57 0.97
CA LEU A 40 0.42 15.51 0.00
C LEU A 40 1.68 14.98 -0.70
N ALA A 41 2.60 14.36 0.03
CA ALA A 41 3.78 13.71 -0.57
C ALA A 41 3.38 12.57 -1.52
N SER A 42 2.42 11.73 -1.13
CA SER A 42 1.86 10.68 -2.00
C SER A 42 1.23 11.25 -3.27
N LEU A 43 0.52 12.38 -3.16
CA LEU A 43 -0.01 13.08 -4.34
C LEU A 43 1.12 13.51 -5.27
N GLY A 44 2.15 14.17 -4.75
CA GLY A 44 3.29 14.64 -5.54
C GLY A 44 4.00 13.51 -6.30
N ILE A 45 4.30 12.39 -5.61
CA ILE A 45 4.89 11.21 -6.26
C ILE A 45 3.95 10.65 -7.33
N GLY A 46 2.64 10.60 -7.04
CA GLY A 46 1.64 10.15 -7.99
C GLY A 46 1.62 10.98 -9.28
N ILE A 47 1.66 12.31 -9.18
CA ILE A 47 1.73 13.22 -10.34
C ILE A 47 2.99 12.93 -11.18
N LEU A 48 4.16 12.83 -10.53
CA LEU A 48 5.43 12.59 -11.21
C LEU A 48 5.43 11.27 -12.01
N LEU A 49 4.69 10.27 -11.55
CA LEU A 49 4.57 8.99 -12.24
C LEU A 49 3.54 9.02 -13.37
N VAL A 50 2.40 9.68 -13.17
CA VAL A 50 1.37 9.83 -14.21
C VAL A 50 1.91 10.56 -15.43
N VAL A 51 2.76 11.57 -15.23
CA VAL A 51 3.38 12.35 -16.34
C VAL A 51 4.29 11.48 -17.22
N LYS A 52 4.78 10.34 -16.73
CA LYS A 52 5.61 9.41 -17.50
C LYS A 52 4.82 8.49 -18.43
N CYS A 53 3.48 8.57 -18.44
CA CYS A 53 2.60 7.71 -19.23
C CYS A 53 2.96 7.74 -20.73
N ALA A 54 3.06 6.57 -21.35
CA ALA A 54 3.33 6.45 -22.79
C ALA A 54 2.03 6.40 -23.59
N ASN A 55 1.07 5.58 -23.16
CA ASN A 55 -0.22 5.40 -23.80
C ASN A 55 -1.35 5.77 -22.83
N LEU A 56 -1.77 7.03 -22.88
CA LEU A 56 -2.86 7.55 -22.04
C LEU A 56 -4.15 6.71 -22.15
N PRO A 57 -4.60 6.23 -23.33
CA PRO A 57 -5.76 5.36 -23.43
C PRO A 57 -5.60 4.04 -22.68
N ALA A 58 -4.42 3.40 -22.76
CA ALA A 58 -4.15 2.14 -22.08
C ALA A 58 -4.16 2.31 -20.56
N MET A 59 -3.56 3.39 -20.04
CA MET A 59 -3.58 3.74 -18.61
C MET A 59 -5.01 3.98 -18.11
N VAL A 60 -5.81 4.78 -18.82
CA VAL A 60 -7.19 5.08 -18.45
C VAL A 60 -8.03 3.79 -18.46
N LEU A 61 -7.91 2.99 -19.51
CA LEU A 61 -8.65 1.74 -19.66
C LEU A 61 -8.28 0.73 -18.57
N ALA A 62 -6.99 0.55 -18.28
CA ALA A 62 -6.50 -0.32 -17.20
C ALA A 62 -7.05 0.11 -15.84
N THR A 63 -7.08 1.42 -15.57
CA THR A 63 -7.59 1.96 -14.30
C THR A 63 -9.09 1.75 -14.17
N LEU A 64 -9.87 2.03 -15.23
CA LEU A 64 -11.33 1.85 -15.24
C LEU A 64 -11.71 0.37 -15.11
N LEU A 65 -11.11 -0.50 -15.94
CA LEU A 65 -11.39 -1.95 -15.89
C LEU A 65 -10.91 -2.54 -14.57
N GLY A 66 -9.75 -2.12 -14.08
CA GLY A 66 -9.23 -2.58 -12.79
C GLY A 66 -10.16 -2.22 -11.64
N ALA A 67 -10.62 -0.97 -11.59
CA ALA A 67 -11.59 -0.51 -10.60
C ALA A 67 -12.94 -1.25 -10.72
N LEU A 68 -13.42 -1.47 -11.96
CA LEU A 68 -14.67 -2.21 -12.20
C LEU A 68 -14.56 -3.66 -11.74
N ILE A 69 -13.48 -4.36 -12.08
CA ILE A 69 -13.23 -5.73 -11.61
C ILE A 69 -13.13 -5.75 -10.09
N GLY A 70 -12.42 -4.79 -9.50
CA GLY A 70 -12.31 -4.69 -8.05
C GLY A 70 -13.66 -4.47 -7.35
N GLU A 71 -14.53 -3.65 -7.95
CA GLU A 71 -15.89 -3.40 -7.45
C GLU A 71 -16.78 -4.64 -7.57
N ILE A 72 -16.76 -5.33 -8.72
CA ILE A 72 -17.53 -6.57 -8.95
C ILE A 72 -17.04 -7.69 -8.01
N CYS A 73 -15.74 -7.82 -7.82
CA CYS A 73 -15.15 -8.77 -6.87
C CYS A 73 -15.27 -8.31 -5.41
N LEU A 74 -15.78 -7.09 -5.18
CA LEU A 74 -15.92 -6.47 -3.87
C LEU A 74 -14.60 -6.52 -3.08
N LEU A 75 -13.45 -6.22 -3.69
CA LEU A 75 -12.13 -6.44 -3.09
C LEU A 75 -11.97 -5.70 -1.75
N GLU A 76 -12.40 -4.46 -1.65
CA GLU A 76 -12.34 -3.68 -0.41
C GLU A 76 -13.24 -4.31 0.68
N LYS A 77 -14.43 -4.81 0.30
CA LYS A 77 -15.28 -5.58 1.21
C LYS A 77 -14.67 -6.93 1.57
N GLY A 78 -13.96 -7.56 0.64
CA GLY A 78 -13.25 -8.82 0.82
C GLY A 78 -12.11 -8.67 1.82
N VAL A 79 -11.32 -7.60 1.70
CA VAL A 79 -10.30 -7.20 2.67
C VAL A 79 -10.93 -6.94 4.04
N ASN A 80 -12.02 -6.16 4.09
CA ASN A 80 -12.75 -5.93 5.34
C ASN A 80 -13.32 -7.23 5.95
N THR A 81 -13.84 -8.13 5.12
CA THR A 81 -14.37 -9.43 5.56
C THR A 81 -13.25 -10.37 5.99
N ALA A 82 -12.08 -10.34 5.35
CA ALA A 82 -10.90 -11.08 5.75
C ALA A 82 -10.40 -10.60 7.12
N VAL A 83 -10.38 -9.29 7.34
CA VAL A 83 -10.19 -8.70 8.67
C VAL A 83 -11.21 -9.27 9.64
N THR A 84 -12.52 -9.21 9.35
CA THR A 84 -13.57 -9.73 10.26
C THR A 84 -13.53 -11.25 10.48
N LYS A 85 -13.18 -12.05 9.47
CA LYS A 85 -13.06 -13.52 9.59
C LYS A 85 -11.82 -13.90 10.38
N ALA A 86 -10.69 -13.27 10.13
CA ALA A 86 -9.48 -13.44 10.93
C ALA A 86 -9.78 -13.05 12.39
N GLN A 87 -10.45 -11.91 12.61
CA GLN A 87 -10.94 -11.50 13.92
C GLN A 87 -11.78 -12.60 14.59
N ASN A 88 -12.74 -13.18 13.88
CA ASN A 88 -13.62 -14.22 14.42
C ASN A 88 -12.91 -15.57 14.68
N LEU A 89 -11.90 -15.93 13.90
CA LEU A 89 -11.11 -17.15 14.12
C LEU A 89 -10.31 -17.06 15.44
N PHE A 90 -9.81 -15.86 15.77
CA PHE A 90 -9.10 -15.60 17.02
C PHE A 90 -10.03 -15.33 18.23
N ARG A 91 -11.36 -15.23 18.03
CA ARG A 91 -12.37 -15.14 19.12
C ARG A 91 -12.55 -16.45 19.90
N HIS A 92 -12.03 -17.59 19.42
CA HIS A 92 -12.25 -18.87 20.08
C HIS A 92 -11.54 -19.04 21.44
N SER A 93 -10.78 -18.04 21.88
CA SER A 93 -10.18 -18.00 23.21
C SER A 93 -11.09 -17.25 24.19
N ARG A 94 -11.71 -17.95 25.15
CA ARG A 94 -12.57 -17.45 26.25
C ARG A 94 -11.86 -16.41 27.16
N LYS A 95 -11.45 -15.25 26.64
CA LYS A 95 -10.78 -14.18 27.39
C LYS A 95 -11.57 -12.88 27.35
N LYS A 96 -11.36 -12.06 28.39
CA LYS A 96 -12.05 -10.80 28.72
C LYS A 96 -12.33 -9.90 27.50
N PRO A 97 -13.43 -9.12 27.49
CA PRO A 97 -13.83 -8.26 26.36
C PRO A 97 -12.76 -7.26 25.89
N ALA A 98 -11.88 -6.79 26.79
CA ALA A 98 -10.76 -5.92 26.43
C ALA A 98 -9.71 -6.61 25.52
N HIS A 99 -9.53 -7.92 25.65
CA HIS A 99 -8.57 -8.69 24.84
C HIS A 99 -9.11 -8.95 23.42
N GLU A 100 -10.43 -9.08 23.28
CA GLU A 100 -11.06 -9.23 21.96
C GLU A 100 -10.91 -7.95 21.11
N SER A 101 -11.16 -6.78 21.71
CA SER A 101 -10.98 -5.48 21.03
C SER A 101 -9.53 -5.25 20.59
N PHE A 102 -8.56 -5.66 21.41
CA PHE A 102 -7.13 -5.60 21.07
C PHE A 102 -6.81 -6.41 19.81
N ILE A 103 -7.22 -7.68 19.77
CA ILE A 103 -6.98 -8.58 18.62
C ILE A 103 -7.63 -8.00 17.36
N GLN A 104 -8.83 -7.42 17.50
CA GLN A 104 -9.54 -6.82 16.38
C GLN A 104 -8.80 -5.67 15.71
N ASN A 105 -8.36 -4.72 16.53
CA ASN A 105 -7.60 -3.57 16.07
C ASN A 105 -6.26 -4.01 15.48
N TYR A 106 -5.58 -4.98 16.09
CA TYR A 106 -4.31 -5.50 15.61
C TYR A 106 -4.40 -6.15 14.21
N VAL A 107 -5.39 -7.02 13.99
CA VAL A 107 -5.61 -7.67 12.67
C VAL A 107 -5.93 -6.64 11.59
N ALA A 108 -6.76 -5.64 11.89
CA ALA A 108 -7.08 -4.58 10.94
C ALA A 108 -5.82 -3.81 10.49
N ILE A 109 -4.93 -3.50 11.44
CA ILE A 109 -3.69 -2.77 11.17
C ILE A 109 -2.72 -3.61 10.35
N ILE A 110 -2.55 -4.91 10.64
CA ILE A 110 -1.72 -5.80 9.79
C ILE A 110 -2.13 -5.69 8.33
N VAL A 111 -3.43 -5.81 8.08
CA VAL A 111 -3.98 -5.74 6.71
C VAL A 111 -3.75 -4.36 6.11
N LEU A 112 -3.94 -3.28 6.87
CA LEU A 112 -3.68 -1.91 6.39
C LEU A 112 -2.22 -1.69 5.98
N PHE A 113 -1.25 -2.20 6.75
CA PHE A 113 0.17 -2.07 6.41
C PHE A 113 0.54 -2.93 5.19
N CYS A 114 0.08 -4.18 5.18
CA CYS A 114 0.50 -5.20 4.21
C CYS A 114 -0.22 -5.09 2.85
N ALA A 115 -1.52 -4.80 2.86
CA ALA A 115 -2.35 -4.72 1.65
C ALA A 115 -2.51 -3.30 1.11
N SER A 116 -1.60 -2.40 1.47
CA SER A 116 -1.60 -1.03 0.97
C SER A 116 -1.21 -0.99 -0.51
N GLY A 117 -2.01 -0.30 -1.34
CA GLY A 117 -1.73 -0.18 -2.76
C GLY A 117 -0.41 0.52 -3.07
N THR A 118 0.02 1.45 -2.22
CA THR A 118 1.33 2.09 -2.35
C THR A 118 2.48 1.14 -2.03
N GLY A 119 2.26 0.19 -1.12
CA GLY A 119 3.22 -0.88 -0.79
C GLY A 119 3.34 -1.91 -1.89
N ILE A 120 2.21 -2.33 -2.46
CA ILE A 120 2.17 -3.29 -3.59
C ILE A 120 2.85 -2.69 -4.80
N PHE A 121 2.43 -1.48 -5.22
CA PHE A 121 3.02 -0.79 -6.34
C PHE A 121 4.50 -0.45 -6.10
N GLY A 122 4.85 0.06 -4.92
CA GLY A 122 6.24 0.40 -4.58
C GLY A 122 7.18 -0.80 -4.65
N ALA A 123 6.76 -1.96 -4.13
CA ALA A 123 7.54 -3.19 -4.20
C ALA A 123 7.75 -3.69 -5.64
N MET A 124 6.69 -3.68 -6.45
CA MET A 124 6.79 -4.06 -7.86
C MET A 124 7.67 -3.08 -8.65
N ASN A 125 7.48 -1.77 -8.44
CA ASN A 125 8.27 -0.73 -9.12
C ASN A 125 9.75 -0.86 -8.78
N GLU A 126 10.11 -1.03 -7.50
CA GLU A 126 11.50 -1.25 -7.11
C GLU A 126 12.06 -2.56 -7.68
N GLY A 127 11.26 -3.63 -7.71
CA GLY A 127 11.68 -4.89 -8.34
C GLY A 127 12.00 -4.77 -9.84
N MET A 128 11.28 -3.92 -10.57
CA MET A 128 11.49 -3.69 -12.01
C MET A 128 12.57 -2.64 -12.31
N THR A 129 12.57 -1.54 -11.56
CA THR A 129 13.38 -0.34 -11.89
C THR A 129 14.62 -0.21 -11.00
N GLY A 130 14.62 -0.89 -9.85
CA GLY A 130 15.61 -0.69 -8.79
C GLY A 130 15.43 0.60 -7.99
N ASP A 131 14.40 1.41 -8.24
CA ASP A 131 14.15 2.68 -7.54
C ASP A 131 13.33 2.47 -6.24
N PRO A 132 13.93 2.68 -5.05
CA PRO A 132 13.26 2.51 -3.76
C PRO A 132 12.43 3.72 -3.32
N SER A 133 12.42 4.82 -4.08
CA SER A 133 11.87 6.13 -3.63
C SER A 133 10.43 6.04 -3.11
N ILE A 134 9.58 5.23 -3.73
CA ILE A 134 8.18 5.05 -3.32
C ILE A 134 8.08 4.33 -1.97
N LEU A 135 8.87 3.27 -1.75
CA LEU A 135 8.88 2.54 -0.49
C LEU A 135 9.57 3.33 0.63
N ILE A 136 10.58 4.15 0.31
CA ILE A 136 11.18 5.10 1.26
C ILE A 136 10.15 6.13 1.69
N ALA A 137 9.40 6.74 0.76
CA ALA A 137 8.32 7.66 1.09
C ALA A 137 7.25 6.98 1.98
N LYS A 138 6.87 5.73 1.64
CA LYS A 138 5.96 4.92 2.47
C LYS A 138 6.51 4.67 3.88
N SER A 139 7.82 4.46 4.01
CA SER A 139 8.48 4.18 5.29
C SER A 139 8.26 5.29 6.31
N PHE A 140 8.28 6.55 5.88
CA PHE A 140 7.92 7.66 6.76
C PHE A 140 6.48 7.54 7.26
N LEU A 141 5.54 7.21 6.37
CA LEU A 141 4.11 7.07 6.72
C LEU A 141 3.91 5.95 7.73
N ASP A 142 4.49 4.80 7.40
CA ASP A 142 4.40 3.56 8.13
C ASP A 142 5.07 3.68 9.51
N PHE A 143 6.20 4.40 9.62
CA PHE A 143 6.87 4.68 10.90
C PHE A 143 5.95 5.40 11.89
N PHE A 144 5.38 6.54 11.48
CA PHE A 144 4.51 7.32 12.36
C PHE A 144 3.21 6.59 12.65
N THR A 145 2.66 5.90 11.65
CA THR A 145 1.43 5.12 11.81
C THR A 145 1.65 3.95 12.79
N ALA A 146 2.79 3.25 12.70
CA ALA A 146 3.15 2.17 13.62
C ALA A 146 3.36 2.72 15.03
N MET A 147 4.02 3.87 15.17
CA MET A 147 4.20 4.56 16.46
C MET A 147 2.86 4.93 17.10
N ILE A 148 1.95 5.51 16.32
CA ILE A 148 0.62 5.90 16.75
C ILE A 148 -0.17 4.70 17.28
N PHE A 149 -0.20 3.60 16.52
CA PHE A 149 -0.94 2.41 16.91
C PHE A 149 -0.28 1.66 18.07
N ALA A 150 1.05 1.69 18.17
CA ALA A 150 1.78 1.06 19.25
C ALA A 150 1.58 1.77 20.61
N CYS A 151 1.19 3.05 20.63
CA CYS A 151 0.76 3.69 21.87
C CYS A 151 -0.44 2.98 22.52
N SER A 152 -1.34 2.42 21.70
CA SER A 152 -2.56 1.73 22.16
C SER A 152 -2.42 0.21 22.19
N LEU A 153 -1.69 -0.38 21.25
CA LEU A 153 -1.56 -1.83 21.07
C LEU A 153 -0.20 -2.37 21.53
N GLY A 154 0.67 -1.49 22.05
CA GLY A 154 1.98 -1.84 22.56
C GLY A 154 2.90 -2.42 21.47
N ILE A 155 3.86 -3.21 21.93
CA ILE A 155 4.94 -3.77 21.11
C ILE A 155 4.46 -4.73 20.02
N ALA A 156 3.22 -5.22 20.10
CA ALA A 156 2.66 -6.14 19.11
C ALA A 156 2.73 -5.55 17.69
N VAL A 157 2.58 -4.23 17.53
CA VAL A 157 2.64 -3.54 16.23
C VAL A 157 3.98 -3.75 15.53
N SER A 158 5.08 -3.89 16.26
CA SER A 158 6.41 -4.15 15.68
C SER A 158 6.48 -5.47 14.91
N VAL A 159 5.67 -6.48 15.30
CA VAL A 159 5.63 -7.79 14.64
C VAL A 159 5.06 -7.70 13.21
N ILE A 160 4.30 -6.65 12.90
CA ILE A 160 3.74 -6.40 11.55
C ILE A 160 4.85 -6.21 10.50
N SER A 161 6.04 -5.79 10.91
CA SER A 161 7.20 -5.67 10.02
C SER A 161 7.54 -6.98 9.28
N ILE A 162 7.27 -8.14 9.90
CA ILE A 162 7.58 -9.46 9.34
C ILE A 162 6.70 -9.78 8.12
N PRO A 163 5.36 -9.87 8.22
CA PRO A 163 4.51 -10.15 7.06
C PRO A 163 4.63 -9.06 5.98
N LEU A 164 4.82 -7.80 6.39
CA LEU A 164 5.06 -6.69 5.47
C LEU A 164 6.30 -6.92 4.60
N LEU A 165 7.43 -7.27 5.24
CA LEU A 165 8.69 -7.53 4.54
C LEU A 165 8.55 -8.71 3.59
N ILE A 166 7.91 -9.80 4.02
CA ILE A 166 7.69 -11.00 3.20
C ILE A 166 6.89 -10.65 1.95
N ILE A 167 5.78 -9.93 2.09
CA ILE A 167 4.92 -9.56 0.96
C ILE A 167 5.68 -8.66 -0.01
N GLN A 168 6.36 -7.62 0.48
CA GLN A 168 7.07 -6.68 -0.37
C GLN A 168 8.26 -7.33 -1.09
N LEU A 169 9.04 -8.20 -0.42
CA LEU A 169 10.12 -8.93 -1.08
C LEU A 169 9.59 -9.92 -2.12
N THR A 170 8.50 -10.63 -1.82
CA THR A 170 7.88 -11.55 -2.78
C THR A 170 7.42 -10.82 -4.03
N LEU A 171 6.78 -9.65 -3.87
CA LEU A 171 6.35 -8.81 -4.99
C LEU A 171 7.52 -8.25 -5.77
N ALA A 172 8.58 -7.76 -5.10
CA ALA A 172 9.76 -7.24 -5.78
C ALA A 172 10.47 -8.34 -6.59
N TRP A 173 10.56 -9.56 -6.03
CA TRP A 173 11.14 -10.69 -6.73
C TRP A 173 10.28 -11.15 -7.92
N ALA A 174 8.96 -11.22 -7.75
CA ALA A 174 8.03 -11.53 -8.84
C ALA A 174 8.12 -10.50 -9.97
N ALA A 175 8.29 -9.22 -9.63
CA ALA A 175 8.43 -8.16 -10.62
C ALA A 175 9.72 -8.28 -11.44
N ALA A 176 10.82 -8.74 -10.82
CA ALA A 176 12.06 -9.03 -11.53
C ALA A 176 11.91 -10.21 -12.52
N LEU A 177 11.04 -11.18 -12.25
CA LEU A 177 10.73 -12.28 -13.18
C LEU A 177 9.88 -11.83 -14.38
N ILE A 178 9.05 -10.82 -14.19
CA ILE A 178 8.19 -10.26 -15.25
C ILE A 178 8.97 -9.29 -16.15
N LEU A 179 10.02 -8.63 -15.62
CA LEU A 179 10.82 -7.62 -16.31
C LEU A 179 11.31 -8.02 -17.73
N PRO A 180 11.77 -9.25 -18.02
CA PRO A 180 12.18 -9.64 -19.37
C PRO A 180 11.06 -9.61 -20.41
N LEU A 181 9.80 -9.63 -19.97
CA LEU A 181 8.60 -9.61 -20.81
C LEU A 181 8.03 -8.19 -20.99
N THR A 182 8.63 -7.17 -20.38
CA THR A 182 8.11 -5.79 -20.40
C THR A 182 8.87 -4.91 -21.37
N THR A 183 8.14 -4.06 -22.10
CA THR A 183 8.71 -2.99 -22.91
C THR A 183 8.81 -1.68 -22.10
N PRO A 184 9.61 -0.70 -22.55
CA PRO A 184 9.64 0.62 -21.92
C PRO A 184 8.27 1.30 -21.83
N SER A 185 7.41 1.14 -22.84
CA SER A 185 6.04 1.68 -22.84
C SER A 185 5.16 0.99 -21.80
N MET A 186 5.26 -0.33 -21.66
CA MET A 186 4.52 -1.08 -20.63
C MET A 186 4.92 -0.66 -19.22
N MET A 187 6.22 -0.42 -18.98
CA MET A 187 6.70 0.08 -17.69
C MET A 187 6.20 1.50 -17.41
N ALA A 188 6.26 2.39 -18.41
CA ALA A 188 5.74 3.75 -18.31
C ALA A 188 4.25 3.78 -17.95
N ASP A 189 3.44 2.97 -18.63
CA ASP A 189 2.00 2.88 -18.39
C ASP A 189 1.68 2.23 -17.04
N PHE A 190 2.42 1.19 -16.65
CA PHE A 190 2.32 0.59 -15.31
C PHE A 190 2.64 1.60 -14.21
N SER A 191 3.74 2.36 -14.35
CA SER A 191 4.11 3.42 -13.43
C SER A 191 3.04 4.51 -13.35
N ALA A 192 2.43 4.88 -14.49
CA ALA A 192 1.37 5.87 -14.52
C ALA A 192 0.08 5.39 -13.82
N VAL A 193 -0.32 4.13 -14.01
CA VAL A 193 -1.43 3.51 -13.26
C VAL A 193 -1.11 3.49 -11.76
N GLY A 194 0.10 3.08 -11.38
CA GLY A 194 0.55 3.18 -9.98
C GLY A 194 0.52 4.60 -9.45
N GLY A 195 0.86 5.59 -10.28
CA GLY A 195 0.75 7.01 -9.97
C GLY A 195 -0.70 7.44 -9.67
N LEU A 196 -1.68 6.96 -10.45
CA LEU A 196 -3.10 7.18 -10.17
C LEU A 196 -3.54 6.55 -8.84
N LEU A 197 -3.02 5.36 -8.50
CA LEU A 197 -3.27 4.73 -7.20
C LEU A 197 -2.64 5.54 -6.05
N LEU A 198 -1.43 6.08 -6.23
CA LEU A 198 -0.79 6.97 -5.26
C LEU A 198 -1.56 8.28 -5.09
N LEU A 199 -2.11 8.84 -6.18
CA LEU A 199 -2.98 10.01 -6.15
C LEU A 199 -4.25 9.73 -5.35
N ALA A 200 -4.95 8.65 -5.68
CA ALA A 200 -6.16 8.23 -4.98
C ALA A 200 -5.89 7.98 -3.49
N THR A 201 -4.75 7.37 -3.17
CA THR A 201 -4.32 7.14 -1.78
C THR A 201 -4.02 8.45 -1.06
N GLY A 202 -3.31 9.38 -1.71
CA GLY A 202 -3.01 10.70 -1.14
C GLY A 202 -4.28 11.50 -0.85
N LEU A 203 -5.25 11.53 -1.77
CA LEU A 203 -6.54 12.19 -1.57
C LEU A 203 -7.34 11.57 -0.41
N ARG A 204 -7.28 10.25 -0.27
CA ARG A 204 -7.92 9.52 0.84
C ARG A 204 -7.25 9.86 2.17
N ILE A 205 -5.92 9.84 2.22
CA ILE A 205 -5.12 10.15 3.42
C ILE A 205 -5.34 11.61 3.86
N CYS A 206 -5.38 12.56 2.91
CA CYS A 206 -5.67 13.96 3.21
C CYS A 206 -7.13 14.22 3.65
N GLY A 207 -8.03 13.23 3.55
CA GLY A 207 -9.45 13.40 3.83
C GLY A 207 -10.22 14.24 2.81
N ILE A 208 -9.65 14.46 1.62
CA ILE A 208 -10.28 15.26 0.55
C ILE A 208 -11.32 14.42 -0.19
N LYS A 209 -10.94 13.19 -0.58
CA LYS A 209 -11.85 12.26 -1.27
C LYS A 209 -11.48 10.82 -0.94
N MET A 210 -12.48 10.06 -0.51
CA MET A 210 -12.34 8.63 -0.23
C MET A 210 -12.44 7.84 -1.54
N PHE A 211 -11.30 7.39 -2.06
CA PHE A 211 -11.25 6.44 -3.17
C PHE A 211 -11.13 4.99 -2.64
N PRO A 212 -11.81 4.02 -3.28
CA PRO A 212 -11.67 2.61 -2.96
C PRO A 212 -10.36 2.05 -3.56
N VAL A 213 -9.21 2.48 -3.02
CA VAL A 213 -7.86 2.18 -3.55
C VAL A 213 -7.63 0.68 -3.72
N VAL A 214 -8.17 -0.15 -2.81
CA VAL A 214 -8.07 -1.61 -2.90
C VAL A 214 -8.77 -2.14 -4.15
N ASN A 215 -9.93 -1.59 -4.51
CA ASN A 215 -10.65 -1.97 -5.74
C ASN A 215 -9.88 -1.54 -7.00
N MET A 216 -8.96 -0.58 -6.90
CA MET A 216 -8.13 -0.14 -8.02
C MET A 216 -6.90 -1.05 -8.24
N LEU A 217 -6.54 -1.93 -7.31
CA LEU A 217 -5.35 -2.80 -7.41
C LEU A 217 -5.31 -3.68 -8.67
N PRO A 218 -6.42 -4.26 -9.17
CA PRO A 218 -6.38 -5.04 -10.41
C PRO A 218 -5.91 -4.23 -11.62
N ALA A 219 -5.99 -2.90 -11.59
CA ALA A 219 -5.46 -2.04 -12.64
C ALA A 219 -3.95 -2.25 -12.86
N LEU A 220 -3.19 -2.52 -11.79
CA LEU A 220 -1.75 -2.78 -11.88
C LEU A 220 -1.45 -4.06 -12.67
N LEU A 221 -2.31 -5.08 -12.56
CA LEU A 221 -2.19 -6.33 -13.33
C LEU A 221 -2.56 -6.13 -14.80
N LEU A 222 -3.53 -5.25 -15.07
CA LEU A 222 -4.02 -4.98 -16.43
C LEU A 222 -3.18 -3.97 -17.21
N ALA A 223 -2.42 -3.11 -16.53
CA ALA A 223 -1.67 -2.03 -17.16
C ALA A 223 -0.71 -2.53 -18.26
N MET A 224 0.08 -3.56 -17.96
CA MET A 224 1.07 -4.10 -18.89
C MET A 224 0.45 -4.83 -20.10
N PRO A 225 -0.51 -5.78 -19.93
CA PRO A 225 -1.16 -6.42 -21.07
C PRO A 225 -1.91 -5.44 -21.99
N LEU A 226 -2.61 -4.47 -21.40
CA LEU A 226 -3.37 -3.47 -22.19
C LEU A 226 -2.43 -2.52 -22.93
N SER A 227 -1.32 -2.12 -22.32
CA SER A 227 -0.28 -1.32 -22.98
C SER A 227 0.32 -2.08 -24.17
N ALA A 228 0.62 -3.37 -24.01
CA ALA A 228 1.14 -4.21 -25.08
C ALA A 228 0.13 -4.37 -26.23
N ALA A 229 -1.14 -4.66 -25.90
CA ALA A 229 -2.21 -4.77 -26.89
C ALA A 229 -2.45 -3.46 -27.64
N TRP A 230 -2.43 -2.32 -26.92
CA TRP A 230 -2.57 -1.00 -27.51
C TRP A 230 -1.44 -0.70 -28.50
N THR A 231 -0.20 -0.94 -28.07
CA THR A 231 0.99 -0.73 -28.91
C THR A 231 0.93 -1.62 -30.16
N ALA A 232 0.50 -2.88 -30.05
CA ALA A 232 0.45 -3.78 -31.20
C ALA A 232 -0.62 -3.43 -32.25
N TRP A 233 -1.68 -2.71 -31.88
CA TRP A 233 -2.82 -2.41 -32.76
C TRP A 233 -2.81 -0.96 -33.27
N PHE A 234 -2.23 -0.04 -32.52
CA PHE A 234 -2.31 1.40 -32.79
C PHE A 234 -0.96 2.12 -32.91
N ALA A 235 0.17 1.46 -32.62
CA ALA A 235 1.52 2.01 -32.80
C ALA A 235 2.26 1.29 -33.93
#